data_AF-A0A847M6T7-F1
#
_entry.id   AF-A0A847M6T7-F1
#
_cell.length_a   1.000
_cell.length_b   1.000
_cell.length_c   1.000
_cell.angle_alpha   90.00
_cell.angle_beta   90.00
_cell.angle_gamma   90.00
#
_symmetry.space_group_name_H-M   'P 1'
#
loop_
_entity.id
_entity.type
_entity.pdbx_description
1 polymer ?
#
loop_
_entity_poly.entity_id
_entity_poly.type
_entity_poly.pdbx_seq_one_letter_code
_entity_poly.pdbx_strand_id
1 'polypeptide(L)'
;MSLRDLERAGLILPQEEWGKHDLRSKVNRPLLLSAWTLAATSAVLTYVGNGLLLTWIGLAGLLLSLALFTRVSIVAIDKRNREEEELWEQKSAESQQQEANGPAPQVSRDELTE
;
A
#
# COMPACT_ATOMS: atom_id res chain seq x y z
N MET A 1 4.36 -4.76 -23.43
CA MET A 1 4.11 -5.91 -22.54
C MET A 1 2.63 -6.18 -22.53
N SER A 2 2.21 -7.45 -22.58
CA SER A 2 0.79 -7.79 -22.55
C SER A 2 0.26 -7.77 -21.11
N LEU A 3 -1.04 -7.51 -20.94
CA LEU A 3 -1.71 -7.56 -19.63
C LEU A 3 -1.48 -8.89 -18.89
N ARG A 4 -1.40 -10.00 -19.64
CA ARG A 4 -1.13 -11.34 -19.10
C ARG A 4 0.27 -11.50 -18.55
N ASP A 5 1.25 -10.76 -19.09
CA ASP A 5 2.63 -10.80 -18.59
C ASP A 5 2.75 -10.08 -17.25
N LEU A 6 2.00 -8.99 -17.06
CA LEU A 6 1.95 -8.24 -15.81
C LEU A 6 1.20 -9.02 -14.71
N GLU A 7 0.16 -9.77 -15.07
CA GLU A 7 -0.53 -10.70 -14.17
C GLU A 7 0.38 -11.86 -13.75
N ARG A 8 1.09 -12.49 -14.71
CA ARG A 8 2.09 -13.53 -14.41
C ARG A 8 3.27 -13.05 -13.58
N ALA A 9 3.63 -11.77 -13.70
CA ALA A 9 4.68 -11.15 -12.91
C ALA A 9 4.20 -10.73 -11.50
N GLY A 10 2.93 -10.95 -11.14
CA GLY A 10 2.35 -10.55 -9.86
C GLY A 10 2.26 -9.03 -9.69
N LEU A 11 2.37 -8.27 -10.77
CA LEU A 11 2.32 -6.80 -10.78
C LEU A 11 0.89 -6.26 -10.78
N ILE A 12 -0.10 -7.12 -11.02
CA ILE A 12 -1.52 -6.75 -11.01
C ILE A 12 -2.28 -7.72 -10.12
N LEU A 13 -3.15 -7.18 -9.27
CA LEU A 13 -4.11 -7.98 -8.52
C LEU A 13 -5.03 -8.76 -9.50
N PRO A 14 -5.49 -9.96 -9.14
CA PRO A 14 -6.54 -10.65 -9.89
C PRO A 14 -7.78 -9.76 -10.04
N GLN A 15 -8.45 -9.81 -11.19
CA GLN A 15 -9.62 -8.95 -11.46
C GLN A 15 -10.75 -9.18 -10.45
N GLU A 16 -10.83 -10.38 -9.88
CA GLU A 16 -11.81 -10.72 -8.84
C GLU A 16 -11.64 -9.91 -7.53
N GLU A 17 -10.47 -9.29 -7.33
CA GLU A 17 -10.15 -8.48 -6.16
C GLU A 17 -10.17 -6.97 -6.43
N TRP A 18 -10.37 -6.56 -7.68
CA TRP A 18 -10.46 -5.15 -8.06
C TRP A 18 -11.69 -4.51 -7.40
N GLY A 19 -11.46 -3.50 -6.57
CA GLY A 19 -12.52 -2.78 -5.85
C GLY A 19 -12.94 -3.39 -4.51
N LYS A 20 -12.41 -4.56 -4.11
CA LYS A 20 -12.65 -5.13 -2.76
C LYS A 20 -11.77 -4.49 -1.69
N HIS A 21 -10.59 -4.01 -2.06
CA HIS A 21 -9.66 -3.34 -1.15
C HIS A 21 -9.81 -1.82 -1.27
N ASP A 22 -10.08 -1.14 -0.13
CA ASP A 22 -10.14 0.32 -0.09
C ASP A 22 -8.72 0.89 -0.32
N LEU A 23 -8.49 1.33 -1.55
CA LEU A 23 -7.25 1.97 -2.01
C LEU A 23 -7.06 3.38 -1.41
N ARG A 24 -7.95 3.87 -0.53
CA ARG A 24 -7.74 5.11 0.21
C ARG A 24 -6.51 4.99 1.09
N SER A 25 -5.38 5.52 0.62
CA SER A 25 -4.18 5.64 1.42
C SER A 25 -4.50 6.45 2.68
N LYS A 26 -4.52 5.76 3.83
CA LYS A 26 -4.52 6.40 5.15
C LYS A 26 -3.12 6.96 5.42
N VAL A 27 -2.62 7.79 4.51
CA VAL A 27 -1.42 8.57 4.77
C VAL A 27 -1.76 9.60 5.84
N ASN A 28 -0.82 9.83 6.74
CA ASN A 28 -0.94 10.81 7.79
C ASN A 28 -1.03 12.21 7.17
N ARG A 29 -2.25 12.64 6.83
CA ARG A 29 -2.57 13.92 6.16
C ARG A 29 -1.83 15.13 6.76
N PRO A 30 -1.75 15.32 8.09
CA PRO A 30 -1.03 16.46 8.65
C PRO A 30 0.48 16.41 8.35
N LEU A 31 1.07 15.21 8.35
CA LEU A 31 2.50 15.03 8.05
C LEU A 31 2.80 15.27 6.56
N LEU A 32 1.88 14.85 5.69
CA LEU A 32 1.99 15.07 4.25
C LEU A 32 1.81 16.55 3.91
N LEU A 33 0.88 17.23 4.59
CA LEU A 33 0.67 18.67 4.48
C LEU A 33 1.91 19.44 4.96
N SER A 34 2.52 19.05 6.09
CA SER A 34 3.73 19.71 6.59
C SER A 34 4.91 19.55 5.63
N ALA A 35 5.09 18.36 5.05
CA ALA A 35 6.11 18.12 4.04
C ALA A 35 5.90 19.01 2.81
N TRP A 36 4.65 19.17 2.36
CA TRP A 36 4.29 20.05 1.26
C TRP A 36 4.57 21.52 1.56
N THR A 37 4.20 22.01 2.75
CA THR A 37 4.49 23.40 3.15
C THR A 37 5.98 23.68 3.24
N LEU A 38 6.77 22.71 3.72
CA LEU A 38 8.22 22.83 3.78
C LEU A 38 8.82 22.90 2.37
N ALA A 39 8.41 22.00 1.47
CA ALA A 39 8.85 21.99 0.08
C ALA A 39 8.51 23.31 -0.64
N ALA A 40 7.30 23.83 -0.46
CA ALA A 40 6.88 25.11 -1.05
C ALA A 40 7.72 26.27 -0.51
N THR A 41 7.94 26.32 0.80
CA THR A 41 8.77 27.35 1.44
C THR A 41 10.21 27.29 0.93
N SER A 42 10.78 26.08 0.81
CA SER A 42 12.11 25.86 0.24
C SER A 42 12.22 26.33 -1.20
N ALA A 43 11.22 26.05 -2.04
CA ALA A 43 11.19 26.51 -3.43
C ALA A 43 11.16 28.05 -3.54
N VAL A 44 10.37 28.72 -2.68
CA VAL A 44 10.33 30.18 -2.60
C VAL A 44 11.68 30.75 -2.18
N LEU A 45 12.33 30.17 -1.16
CA LEU A 45 13.67 30.59 -0.72
C LEU A 45 14.71 30.43 -1.82
N THR A 46 14.64 29.34 -2.60
CA THR A 46 15.51 29.13 -3.76
C THR A 46 15.28 30.19 -4.84
N TYR A 47 14.03 30.55 -5.12
CA TYR A 47 13.70 31.57 -6.11
C TYR A 47 14.18 32.97 -5.68
N VAL A 48 13.90 33.36 -4.44
CA VAL A 48 14.30 34.68 -3.90
C VAL A 48 15.82 34.77 -3.70
N GLY A 49 16.49 33.65 -3.45
CA GLY A 49 17.93 33.60 -3.20
C GLY A 49 18.80 34.03 -4.38
N ASN A 50 18.28 33.97 -5.62
CA ASN A 50 18.97 34.45 -6.83
C ASN A 50 20.45 34.00 -6.95
N GLY A 51 20.75 32.75 -6.57
CA GLY A 51 22.10 32.18 -6.60
C GLY A 51 22.99 32.46 -5.39
N LEU A 52 22.54 33.27 -4.41
CA LEU A 52 23.25 33.54 -3.16
C LEU A 52 23.03 32.43 -2.12
N LEU A 53 23.60 32.59 -0.92
CA LEU A 53 23.51 31.67 0.24
C LEU A 53 22.07 31.17 0.52
N LEU A 54 21.05 32.01 0.33
CA LEU A 54 19.64 31.62 0.50
C LEU A 54 19.21 30.49 -0.43
N THR A 55 19.77 30.44 -1.64
CA THR A 55 19.49 29.41 -2.64
C THR A 55 19.93 28.03 -2.15
N TRP A 56 21.09 27.97 -1.50
CA TRP A 56 21.64 26.75 -0.92
C TRP A 56 20.83 26.28 0.29
N ILE A 57 20.35 27.21 1.12
CA ILE A 57 19.45 26.90 2.23
C ILE A 57 18.13 26.35 1.70
N GLY A 58 17.55 26.98 0.67
CA GLY A 58 16.35 26.50 -0.01
C GLY A 58 16.55 25.11 -0.61
N LEU A 59 17.68 24.87 -1.28
CA LEU A 59 18.02 23.57 -1.87
C LEU A 59 18.18 22.47 -0.82
N ALA A 60 18.89 22.76 0.27
CA ALA A 60 19.04 21.83 1.39
C ALA A 60 17.70 21.49 2.04
N GLY A 61 16.83 22.50 2.23
CA GLY A 61 15.47 22.30 2.73
C GLY A 61 14.61 21.45 1.79
N LEU A 62 14.73 21.66 0.47
CA LEU A 62 14.04 20.86 -0.53
C LEU A 62 14.48 19.39 -0.46
N LEU A 63 15.79 19.13 -0.40
CA LEU A 63 16.32 17.77 -0.25
C LEU A 63 15.86 17.10 1.04
N LEU A 64 15.84 17.84 2.15
CA LEU A 64 15.35 17.35 3.42
C LEU A 64 13.86 17.00 3.36
N SER A 65 13.05 17.85 2.71
CA SER A 65 11.62 17.59 2.51
C SER A 65 11.37 16.33 1.68
N LEU A 66 12.20 16.10 0.66
CA LEU A 66 12.12 14.91 -0.18
C LEU A 66 12.50 13.65 0.61
N ALA A 67 13.56 13.70 1.42
CA ALA A 67 13.97 12.59 2.29
C ALA A 67 12.87 12.24 3.31
N LEU A 68 12.26 13.26 3.93
CA LEU A 68 11.10 13.10 4.83
C LEU A 68 9.93 12.44 4.11
N PHE A 69 9.55 12.95 2.94
CA PHE A 69 8.45 12.42 2.15
C PHE A 69 8.66 10.95 1.78
N THR A 70 9.87 10.60 1.34
CA THR A 70 10.26 9.22 1.03
C THR A 70 10.14 8.33 2.26
N ARG A 71 10.65 8.76 3.43
CA ARG A 71 10.54 7.98 4.66
C ARG A 71 9.10 7.74 5.08
N VAL A 72 8.27 8.77 5.02
CA VAL A 72 6.84 8.66 5.36
C VAL A 72 6.13 7.70 4.42
N SER A 73 6.48 7.75 3.13
CA SER A 73 5.92 6.85 2.12
C SER A 73 6.28 5.40 2.40
N ILE A 74 7.56 5.11 2.70
CA ILE A 74 8.02 3.75 3.05
C ILE A 74 7.28 3.24 4.29
N VAL A 75 7.23 4.02 5.37
CA VAL A 75 6.55 3.61 6.61
C VAL A 75 5.05 3.38 6.38
N ALA A 76 4.41 4.20 5.54
CA ALA A 76 3.00 4.01 5.21
C ALA A 76 2.75 2.72 4.41
N ILE A 77 3.67 2.35 3.52
CA ILE A 77 3.60 1.09 2.76
C ILE A 77 3.86 -0.10 3.68
N ASP A 78 4.89 -0.06 4.52
CA ASP A 78 5.20 -1.13 5.47
C ASP A 78 4.04 -1.40 6.43
N LYS A 79 3.38 -0.32 6.90
CA LYS A 79 2.21 -0.46 7.77
C LYS A 79 1.05 -1.14 7.03
N ARG A 80 0.83 -0.81 5.75
CA ARG A 80 -0.19 -1.45 4.92
C ARG A 80 0.09 -2.94 4.70
N ASN A 81 1.33 -3.30 4.37
CA ASN A 81 1.69 -4.68 4.16
C ASN A 81 1.43 -5.55 5.40
N ARG A 82 1.73 -5.03 6.60
CA ARG A 82 1.44 -5.75 7.85
C ARG A 82 -0.06 -5.91 8.11
N GLU A 83 -0.85 -4.85 7.90
CA GLU A 83 -2.32 -4.93 8.08
C GLU A 83 -2.94 -5.93 7.09
N GLU A 84 -2.42 -6.03 5.87
CA GLU A 84 -2.87 -7.03 4.89
C GLU A 84 -2.46 -8.46 5.28
N GLU A 85 -1.23 -8.67 5.75
CA GLU A 85 -0.74 -9.99 6.19
C GLU A 85 -1.60 -10.55 7.35
N GLU A 86 -1.95 -9.72 8.34
CA GLU A 86 -2.83 -10.12 9.46
C GLU A 86 -4.24 -10.52 8.99
N LEU A 87 -4.80 -9.82 7.98
CA LEU A 87 -6.11 -10.15 7.42
C LEU A 87 -6.09 -11.46 6.63
N TRP A 88 -4.99 -11.74 5.94
CA TRP A 88 -4.79 -13.01 5.23
C TRP A 88 -4.66 -14.19 6.21
N GLU A 89 -3.94 -14.01 7.32
CA GLU A 89 -3.84 -15.02 8.37
C GLU A 89 -5.21 -15.31 9.01
N GLN A 90 -6.00 -14.28 9.32
CA GLN A 90 -7.35 -14.45 9.87
C GLN A 90 -8.28 -15.20 8.91
N LYS A 91 -8.33 -14.79 7.63
CA LYS A 91 -9.16 -15.48 6.62
C LYS A 91 -8.74 -16.93 6.40
N SER A 92 -7.44 -17.21 6.44
CA SER A 92 -6.92 -18.57 6.29
C SER A 92 -7.32 -19.45 7.47
N ALA A 93 -7.25 -18.91 8.69
CA ALA A 93 -7.70 -19.61 9.90
C ALA A 93 -9.21 -19.86 9.93
N GLU A 94 -10.02 -18.86 9.53
CA GLU A 94 -11.47 -18.99 9.40
C GLU A 94 -11.85 -20.05 8.36
N SER A 95 -11.18 -20.05 7.19
CA SER A 95 -11.42 -21.03 6.12
C SER A 95 -11.12 -22.46 6.60
N GLN A 96 -10.01 -22.66 7.32
CA GLN A 96 -9.66 -23.97 7.90
C GLN A 96 -10.66 -24.41 8.98
N GLN A 97 -11.14 -23.50 9.83
CA GLN A 97 -12.18 -23.82 10.81
C GLN A 97 -13.51 -24.18 10.15
N GLN A 98 -13.85 -23.50 9.06
CA GLN A 98 -15.08 -23.76 8.31
C GLN A 98 -15.01 -25.10 7.56
N GLU A 99 -13.83 -25.48 7.08
CA GLU A 99 -13.57 -26.81 6.50
C GLU A 99 -13.63 -27.92 7.58
N ALA A 100 -13.10 -27.65 8.78
CA ALA A 100 -13.12 -28.58 9.91
C ALA A 100 -14.52 -28.76 10.54
N ASN A 101 -15.34 -27.70 10.58
CA ASN A 101 -16.73 -27.72 11.07
C ASN A 101 -17.77 -27.91 9.95
N GLY A 102 -17.32 -28.06 8.70
CA GLY A 102 -18.20 -28.34 7.57
C GLY A 102 -18.93 -29.67 7.78
N PRO A 103 -20.20 -29.78 7.37
CA PRO A 103 -20.91 -31.04 7.47
C PRO A 103 -20.09 -32.12 6.76
N ALA A 104 -19.82 -33.22 7.45
CA ALA A 104 -19.11 -34.36 6.88
C ALA A 104 -19.69 -34.64 5.49
N PRO A 105 -18.86 -34.84 4.45
CA PRO A 105 -19.34 -35.09 3.10
C PRO A 105 -20.40 -36.18 3.20
N GLN A 106 -21.65 -35.82 2.91
CA GLN A 106 -22.69 -36.80 2.77
C GLN A 106 -22.31 -37.59 1.54
N VAL A 107 -21.57 -38.68 1.78
CA VAL A 107 -21.33 -39.72 0.81
C VAL A 107 -22.71 -40.25 0.48
N SER A 108 -23.32 -39.68 -0.56
CA SER A 108 -24.61 -40.11 -1.08
C SER A 108 -24.51 -41.60 -1.32
N ARG A 109 -25.20 -42.36 -0.48
CA ARG A 109 -25.15 -43.82 -0.39
C ARG A 109 -25.97 -44.48 -1.50
N ASP A 110 -26.11 -43.79 -2.64
CA ASP A 110 -27.00 -44.17 -3.75
C ASP A 110 -26.27 -44.84 -4.92
N GLU A 111 -24.94 -44.99 -4.88
CA GLU A 111 -24.17 -45.67 -5.96
C GLU A 111 -23.85 -47.15 -5.67
N LEU A 112 -24.53 -47.82 -4.72
CA LEU A 112 -24.26 -49.24 -4.40
C LEU A 112 -25.35 -50.22 -4.86
N THR A 113 -26.29 -49.81 -5.71
CA THR A 113 -27.31 -50.70 -6.26
C THR A 113 -27.58 -50.43 -7.74
N GLU A 114 -26.65 -50.79 -8.62
CA GLU A 114 -26.95 -51.32 -9.96
C GLU A 114 -25.90 -52.34 -10.39
#